data_AF-A0A1G2V9V0-F1
#
_entry.id   AF-A0A1G2V9V0-F1
#
_cell.length_a   1.000
_cell.length_b   1.000
_cell.length_c   1.000
_cell.angle_alpha   90.00
_cell.angle_beta   90.00
_cell.angle_gamma   90.00
#
_symmetry.space_group_name_H-M   'P 1'
#
loop_
_entity.id
_entity.type
_entity.pdbx_description
1 polymer ?
#
loop_
_entity_poly.entity_id
_entity_poly.type
_entity_poly.pdbx_seq_one_letter_code
_entity_poly.pdbx_strand_id
1 'polypeptide(L)'
;MDLTRLWALAVQHSRTLSLALSALLIFAAGWLLGRAMSPYYAASPIVFEDKQCEACTAGQGTSEQLQALQEQGRGEQVAAPPAASPTPGAVAGATAGQFVGSVNSDLYHHRDCPIRIKTENQIWFSSVTEAESAGYKPSKCTQEKLQH
;
A
#
# COMPACT_ATOMS: atom_id res chain seq x y z
N MET A 1 0.67 7.47 53.14
CA MET A 1 1.31 6.24 52.60
C MET A 1 2.47 5.90 53.51
N ASP A 2 2.52 4.67 54.01
CA ASP A 2 3.52 4.24 54.99
C ASP A 2 4.84 3.90 54.28
N LEU A 3 5.79 4.83 54.33
CA LEU A 3 7.07 4.78 53.59
C LEU A 3 7.91 3.55 53.94
N THR A 4 7.75 3.03 55.16
CA THR A 4 8.49 1.86 55.64
C THR A 4 8.04 0.56 54.95
N ARG A 5 6.74 0.42 54.71
CA ARG A 5 6.16 -0.72 53.99
C ARG A 5 6.50 -0.69 52.51
N LEU A 6 6.52 0.49 51.91
CA LEU A 6 6.94 0.70 50.52
C LEU A 6 8.41 0.36 50.32
N TRP A 7 9.28 0.71 51.28
CA TRP A 7 10.70 0.39 51.23
C TRP A 7 10.96 -1.12 51.38
N ALA A 8 10.28 -1.80 52.31
CA ALA A 8 10.38 -3.25 52.46
C ALA A 8 9.94 -4.01 51.19
N LEU A 9 8.82 -3.58 50.57
CA LEU A 9 8.35 -4.11 49.30
C LEU A 9 9.36 -3.87 48.15
N ALA A 10 9.94 -2.68 48.08
CA ALA A 10 10.94 -2.33 47.06
C ALA A 10 12.22 -3.17 47.20
N VAL A 11 12.68 -3.46 48.43
CA VAL A 11 13.83 -4.32 48.68
C VAL A 11 13.52 -5.77 48.33
N GLN A 12 12.35 -6.28 48.74
CA GLN A 12 11.92 -7.65 48.48
C GLN A 12 11.74 -7.94 46.98
N HIS A 13 11.23 -6.97 46.22
CA HIS A 13 11.04 -7.07 44.78
C HIS A 13 12.13 -6.39 43.95
N SER A 14 13.27 -6.04 44.56
CA SER A 14 14.35 -5.29 43.90
C SER A 14 14.86 -5.97 42.62
N ARG A 15 14.99 -7.31 42.63
CA ARG A 15 15.41 -8.09 41.46
C ARG A 15 14.38 -8.05 40.33
N THR A 16 13.09 -8.20 40.65
CA THR A 16 12.00 -8.16 39.66
C THR A 16 11.78 -6.76 39.12
N LEU A 17 11.88 -5.73 39.97
CA LEU A 17 11.82 -4.33 39.57
C LEU A 17 13.00 -3.97 38.66
N SER A 18 14.21 -4.41 38.99
CA SER A 18 15.41 -4.17 38.18
C SER A 18 15.29 -4.81 36.79
N LEU A 19 14.79 -6.05 36.69
CA LEU A 19 14.55 -6.73 35.41
C LEU A 19 13.43 -6.06 34.59
N ALA A 20 12.34 -5.64 35.23
CA ALA A 20 11.25 -4.96 34.55
C ALA A 20 11.70 -3.59 34.01
N LEU A 21 12.46 -2.85 34.80
CA LEU A 21 12.97 -1.53 34.42
C LEU A 21 14.00 -1.65 33.29
N SER A 22 14.89 -2.64 33.32
CA SER A 22 15.85 -2.87 32.24
C SER A 22 15.15 -3.25 30.94
N ALA A 23 14.14 -4.13 30.98
CA ALA A 23 13.34 -4.48 29.81
C ALA A 23 12.62 -3.25 29.22
N LEU A 24 12.04 -2.39 30.06
CA LEU A 24 11.40 -1.15 29.63
C LEU A 24 12.41 -0.20 28.95
N LEU A 25 13.60 -0.06 29.52
CA LEU A 25 14.66 0.79 28.95
C LEU A 25 15.15 0.26 27.60
N ILE A 26 15.32 -1.06 27.45
CA ILE A 26 15.70 -1.68 26.17
C ILE A 26 14.61 -1.43 25.12
N PHE A 27 13.33 -1.60 25.49
CA PHE A 27 12.22 -1.32 24.58
C PHE A 27 12.18 0.14 24.16
N ALA A 28 12.30 1.08 25.11
CA ALA A 28 12.31 2.52 24.82
C ALA A 28 13.49 2.93 23.94
N ALA A 29 14.68 2.39 24.21
CA ALA A 29 15.87 2.60 23.39
C ALA A 29 15.67 2.06 21.96
N GLY A 30 15.17 0.82 21.83
CA GLY A 30 14.87 0.23 20.53
C GLY A 30 13.81 1.02 19.74
N TRP A 31 12.77 1.51 20.42
CA TRP A 31 11.74 2.35 19.82
C TRP A 31 12.30 3.68 19.30
N LEU A 32 13.14 4.35 20.10
CA LEU A 32 13.80 5.60 19.71
C LEU A 32 14.77 5.40 18.54
N LEU A 33 15.60 4.35 18.60
CA LEU A 33 16.55 4.03 17.53
C LEU A 33 15.83 3.67 16.22
N GLY A 34 14.75 2.91 16.30
CA GLY A 34 13.92 2.56 15.14
C GLY A 34 13.31 3.80 14.47
N ARG A 35 12.88 4.79 15.25
CA ARG A 35 12.39 6.06 14.68
C ARG A 35 13.51 6.89 14.05
N ALA A 36 14.68 6.95 14.66
CA ALA A 36 15.81 7.71 14.14
C ALA A 36 16.41 7.10 12.86
N MET A 37 16.47 5.77 12.78
CA MET A 37 17.07 5.03 11.66
C MET A 37 16.09 4.78 10.50
N SER A 38 14.84 5.22 10.62
CA SER A 38 13.81 4.93 9.62
C SER A 38 14.00 5.78 8.36
N PRO A 39 14.35 5.17 7.21
CA PRO A 39 14.54 5.90 5.95
C PRO A 39 13.22 6.48 5.42
N TYR A 40 12.07 6.07 5.98
CA TYR A 40 10.75 6.56 5.60
C TYR A 40 10.59 8.08 5.78
N TYR A 41 11.34 8.70 6.69
CA TYR A 41 11.29 10.16 6.89
C TYR A 41 12.28 10.94 6.04
N ALA A 42 13.21 10.25 5.36
CA ALA A 42 14.21 10.87 4.48
C ALA A 42 13.76 10.96 3.02
N ALA A 43 12.62 10.35 2.65
CA ALA A 43 12.08 10.45 1.31
C ALA A 43 11.54 11.87 1.07
N SER A 44 12.11 12.58 0.09
CA SER A 44 11.48 13.80 -0.40
C SER A 44 10.11 13.47 -1.00
N PRO A 45 9.10 14.34 -0.81
CA PRO A 45 7.81 14.13 -1.45
C PRO A 45 8.01 13.98 -2.96
N ILE A 46 7.26 13.07 -3.57
CA ILE A 46 7.27 12.90 -5.02
C ILE A 46 6.63 14.16 -5.61
N VAL A 47 7.47 15.08 -6.10
CA VAL A 47 7.04 16.26 -6.84
C VAL A 47 6.80 15.81 -8.27
N PHE A 48 5.53 15.70 -8.64
CA PHE A 48 5.15 15.55 -10.03
C PHE A 48 5.31 16.90 -10.71
N GLU A 49 6.47 17.11 -11.33
CA GLU A 49 6.70 18.26 -12.19
C GLU A 49 5.90 18.02 -13.47
N ASP A 50 4.67 18.54 -13.52
CA ASP A 50 3.87 18.57 -14.74
C ASP A 50 4.61 19.45 -15.75
N LYS A 51 5.50 18.84 -16.54
CA LYS A 51 6.00 19.44 -17.76
C LYS A 51 4.82 19.56 -18.69
N GLN A 52 4.10 20.68 -18.57
CA GLN A 52 3.15 21.15 -19.54
C GLN A 52 3.92 21.25 -20.86
N CYS A 53 3.78 20.23 -21.70
CA CYS A 53 4.38 20.19 -23.02
C CYS A 53 3.90 21.42 -23.79
N GLU A 54 4.79 22.39 -24.03
CA GLU A 54 4.53 23.54 -24.90
C GLU A 54 4.21 23.11 -26.34
N ALA A 55 4.49 21.86 -26.71
CA ALA A 55 4.05 21.26 -27.97
C ALA A 55 2.55 20.89 -27.99
N CYS A 56 1.86 20.84 -26.85
CA CYS A 56 0.43 20.50 -26.78
C CYS A 56 -0.48 21.67 -27.18
N THR A 57 0.02 22.90 -27.26
CA THR A 57 -0.77 24.07 -27.72
C THR A 57 -0.69 24.29 -29.23
N ALA A 58 0.12 23.52 -29.96
CA ALA A 58 0.30 23.66 -31.41
C ALA A 58 -0.35 22.53 -32.25
N GLY A 59 -1.02 21.57 -31.63
CA GLY A 59 -1.63 20.45 -32.35
C GLY A 59 -3.10 20.32 -32.04
N GLN A 60 -3.96 20.75 -32.96
CA GLN A 60 -5.29 20.18 -33.09
C GLN A 60 -5.12 18.71 -33.51
N GLY A 61 -4.80 17.85 -32.56
CA GLY A 61 -4.77 16.39 -32.76
C GLY A 61 -6.19 15.95 -33.03
N THR A 62 -6.53 15.78 -34.30
CA THR A 62 -7.83 15.27 -34.72
C THR A 62 -7.97 13.82 -34.25
N SER A 63 -9.20 13.40 -33.97
CA SER A 63 -9.53 12.03 -33.57
C SER A 63 -9.00 10.97 -34.53
N GLU A 64 -8.81 11.31 -35.80
CA GLU A 64 -8.18 10.44 -36.81
C GLU A 64 -6.73 10.10 -36.50
N GLN A 65 -5.96 11.05 -35.96
CA GLN A 65 -4.56 10.82 -35.61
C GLN A 65 -4.43 9.92 -34.37
N LEU A 66 -5.35 10.06 -33.42
CA LEU A 66 -5.50 9.13 -32.29
C LEU A 66 -5.88 7.72 -32.75
N GLN A 67 -6.76 7.61 -33.74
CA GLN A 67 -7.22 6.33 -34.26
C GLN A 67 -6.13 5.61 -35.06
N ALA A 68 -5.34 6.34 -35.85
CA ALA A 68 -4.20 5.81 -36.59
C ALA A 68 -3.09 5.27 -35.67
N LEU A 69 -2.77 5.97 -34.57
CA LEU A 69 -1.80 5.47 -33.58
C LEU A 69 -2.32 4.24 -32.81
N GLN A 70 -3.62 4.19 -32.51
CA GLN A 70 -4.22 3.07 -31.80
C GLN A 70 -4.30 1.79 -32.65
N GLU A 71 -4.45 1.94 -33.97
CA GLU A 71 -4.33 0.83 -34.91
C GLU A 71 -2.88 0.39 -35.08
N GLN A 72 -1.92 1.32 -35.09
CA GLN A 72 -0.49 1.02 -35.18
C GLN A 72 0.04 0.28 -33.94
N GLY A 73 -0.56 0.48 -32.76
CA GLY A 73 -0.24 -0.25 -31.53
C GLY A 73 -0.93 -1.61 -31.35
N ARG A 74 -1.83 -2.01 -32.26
CA ARG A 74 -2.65 -3.23 -32.12
C ARG A 74 -2.05 -4.47 -32.79
N GLY A 75 -0.96 -4.32 -33.55
CA GLY A 75 -0.36 -5.39 -34.35
C GLY A 75 0.84 -6.11 -33.74
N GLU A 76 1.49 -5.58 -32.70
CA GLU A 76 2.72 -6.17 -32.15
C GLU A 76 2.48 -6.68 -30.72
N GLN A 77 1.71 -7.78 -30.62
CA GLN A 77 1.69 -8.60 -29.41
C GLN A 77 3.04 -9.31 -29.28
N VAL A 78 3.99 -8.66 -28.60
CA VAL A 78 5.22 -9.33 -28.18
C VAL A 78 4.88 -10.27 -27.02
N ALA A 79 4.70 -11.54 -27.36
CA ALA A 79 4.81 -12.64 -26.42
C ALA A 79 6.29 -12.84 -26.03
N ALA A 80 6.63 -12.76 -24.74
CA ALA A 80 7.14 -13.90 -23.95
C ALA A 80 7.70 -13.48 -22.55
N PRO A 81 7.58 -14.35 -21.53
CA PRO A 81 7.99 -14.14 -20.12
C PRO A 81 9.43 -14.66 -19.85
N PRO A 82 9.96 -14.80 -18.61
CA PRO A 82 9.54 -14.34 -17.26
C PRO A 82 10.66 -13.58 -16.49
N ALA A 83 10.37 -13.24 -15.22
CA ALA A 83 11.32 -12.89 -14.15
C ALA A 83 11.74 -11.42 -14.00
N ALA A 84 10.93 -10.66 -13.25
CA ALA A 84 11.44 -9.75 -12.22
C ALA A 84 10.34 -9.48 -11.18
N SER A 85 10.74 -9.41 -9.92
CA SER A 85 9.96 -9.34 -8.67
C SER A 85 8.82 -8.30 -8.64
N PRO A 86 7.76 -8.50 -7.82
CA PRO A 86 6.71 -7.50 -7.67
C PRO A 86 7.26 -6.31 -6.84
N THR A 87 7.57 -5.22 -7.54
CA THR A 87 7.75 -3.89 -6.93
C THR A 87 6.36 -3.30 -6.66
N PRO A 88 6.03 -2.90 -5.42
CA PRO A 88 4.78 -2.20 -5.15
C PRO A 88 4.89 -0.78 -5.71
N GLY A 89 4.37 -0.55 -6.90
CA GLY A 89 4.48 0.76 -7.54
C GLY A 89 4.13 0.78 -9.02
N ALA A 90 3.08 0.06 -9.44
CA ALA A 90 2.47 0.30 -10.73
C ALA A 90 1.19 1.10 -10.51
N VAL A 91 1.32 2.43 -10.68
CA VAL A 91 0.19 3.35 -10.83
C VAL A 91 -0.45 3.01 -12.18
N ALA A 92 -1.36 2.03 -12.18
CA ALA A 92 -2.23 1.82 -13.32
C ALA A 92 -3.21 3.00 -13.35
N GLY A 93 -3.09 3.81 -14.42
CA GLY A 93 -3.98 4.92 -14.69
C GLY A 93 -5.44 4.52 -14.56
N ALA A 94 -6.26 5.50 -14.16
CA ALA A 94 -7.69 5.44 -13.84
C ALA A 94 -8.59 4.82 -14.92
N THR A 95 -8.38 3.56 -15.24
CA THR A 95 -9.42 2.66 -15.73
C THR A 95 -10.15 2.25 -14.46
N ALA A 96 -11.44 2.60 -14.34
CA ALA A 96 -12.24 2.26 -13.17
C ALA A 96 -12.17 0.75 -12.88
N GLY A 97 -11.27 0.35 -11.97
CA GLY A 97 -11.03 -1.05 -11.64
C GLY A 97 -12.32 -1.69 -11.12
N GLN A 98 -12.62 -2.91 -11.55
CA GLN A 98 -13.83 -3.64 -11.13
C GLN A 98 -13.71 -4.18 -9.69
N PHE A 99 -12.49 -4.24 -9.18
CA PHE A 99 -12.19 -4.74 -7.84
C PHE A 99 -11.37 -3.72 -7.07
N VAL A 100 -11.64 -3.58 -5.78
CA VAL A 100 -10.95 -2.67 -4.87
C VAL A 100 -10.42 -3.43 -3.66
N GLY A 101 -9.11 -3.37 -3.45
CA GLY A 101 -8.43 -3.86 -2.26
C GLY A 101 -8.11 -2.73 -1.29
N SER A 102 -7.68 -3.08 -0.07
CA SER A 102 -7.15 -2.13 0.90
C SER A 102 -5.66 -2.35 1.13
N VAL A 103 -4.88 -1.27 1.24
CA VAL A 103 -3.48 -1.32 1.70
C VAL A 103 -3.34 -2.04 3.05
N ASN A 104 -4.34 -1.94 3.92
CA ASN A 104 -4.29 -2.48 5.28
C ASN A 104 -4.86 -3.91 5.41
N SER A 105 -5.35 -4.51 4.33
CA SER A 105 -5.93 -5.85 4.38
C SER A 105 -5.76 -6.59 3.07
N ASP A 106 -5.46 -7.88 3.15
CA ASP A 106 -5.30 -8.75 1.98
C ASP A 106 -6.65 -9.14 1.35
N LEU A 107 -7.69 -8.31 1.46
CA LEU A 107 -9.03 -8.58 0.92
C LEU A 107 -9.35 -7.64 -0.24
N TYR A 108 -9.94 -8.17 -1.30
CA TYR A 108 -10.50 -7.41 -2.41
C TYR A 108 -12.03 -7.52 -2.49
N HIS A 109 -12.65 -6.41 -2.86
CA HIS A 109 -14.09 -6.21 -2.94
C HIS A 109 -14.51 -5.93 -4.39
N HIS A 110 -15.63 -6.49 -4.85
CA HIS A 110 -16.25 -6.07 -6.10
C HIS A 110 -16.81 -4.64 -5.96
N ARG A 111 -16.88 -3.85 -7.04
CA ARG A 111 -17.44 -2.47 -7.05
C ARG A 111 -18.83 -2.34 -6.42
N ASP A 112 -19.65 -3.36 -6.57
CA ASP A 112 -21.02 -3.38 -6.04
C ASP A 112 -21.11 -3.76 -4.56
N CYS A 113 -20.02 -4.20 -3.95
CA CYS A 113 -20.01 -4.59 -2.55
C CYS A 113 -19.85 -3.36 -1.63
N PRO A 114 -20.49 -3.35 -0.45
CA PRO A 114 -20.31 -2.27 0.51
C PRO A 114 -18.88 -2.25 1.03
N ILE A 115 -18.14 -1.20 0.69
CA ILE A 115 -16.74 -1.00 1.09
C ILE A 115 -16.61 0.10 2.14
N ARG A 116 -15.79 -0.14 3.17
CA ARG A 116 -15.43 0.84 4.20
C ARG A 116 -13.92 1.10 4.20
N ILE A 117 -13.36 1.33 3.02
CA ILE A 117 -11.95 1.61 2.81
C ILE A 117 -11.80 3.11 2.57
N LYS A 118 -10.97 3.79 3.36
CA LYS A 118 -10.63 5.20 3.11
C LYS A 118 -10.01 5.33 1.72
N THR A 119 -10.34 6.40 0.99
CA THR A 119 -9.85 6.63 -0.38
C THR A 119 -8.33 6.51 -0.51
N GLU A 120 -7.59 7.00 0.49
CA GLU A 120 -6.11 6.93 0.58
C GLU A 120 -5.55 5.50 0.67
N ASN A 121 -6.37 4.52 1.07
CA ASN A 121 -5.97 3.13 1.26
C ASN A 121 -6.58 2.21 0.19
N GLN A 122 -7.23 2.74 -0.85
CA GLN A 122 -7.85 1.94 -1.90
C GLN A 122 -6.83 1.59 -2.99
N ILE A 123 -6.78 0.32 -3.36
CA ILE A 123 -6.01 -0.18 -4.49
C ILE A 123 -7.00 -0.76 -5.48
N TRP A 124 -7.00 -0.28 -6.72
CA TRP A 124 -7.95 -0.72 -7.73
C TRP A 124 -7.31 -1.73 -8.67
N PHE A 125 -7.96 -2.87 -8.85
CA PHE A 125 -7.57 -3.93 -9.76
C PHE A 125 -8.55 -4.02 -10.93
N SER A 126 -8.02 -4.30 -12.11
CA SER A 126 -8.80 -4.47 -13.34
C SER A 126 -9.47 -5.84 -13.40
N SER A 127 -8.87 -6.87 -12.79
CA SER A 127 -9.35 -8.25 -12.82
C SER A 127 -9.10 -9.01 -11.51
N VAL A 128 -9.81 -10.13 -11.32
CA VAL A 128 -9.62 -11.05 -10.19
C VAL A 128 -8.21 -11.64 -10.20
N THR A 129 -7.74 -12.07 -11.36
CA THR A 129 -6.41 -12.67 -11.53
C THR A 129 -5.30 -11.72 -11.09
N GLU A 130 -5.45 -10.43 -11.39
CA GLU A 130 -4.51 -9.40 -10.94
C GLU A 130 -4.50 -9.28 -9.41
N ALA A 131 -5.68 -9.19 -8.78
CA ALA A 131 -5.81 -9.10 -7.33
C ALA A 131 -5.23 -10.33 -6.61
N GLU A 132 -5.51 -11.53 -7.12
CA GLU A 132 -5.00 -12.79 -6.56
C GLU A 132 -3.49 -12.94 -6.77
N SER A 133 -2.96 -12.52 -7.93
CA SER A 133 -1.52 -12.48 -8.19
C SER A 133 -0.78 -11.50 -7.27
N ALA A 134 -1.47 -10.44 -6.83
CA ALA A 134 -1.00 -9.49 -5.84
C ALA A 134 -1.15 -9.99 -4.39
N GLY A 135 -1.68 -11.19 -4.17
CA GLY A 135 -1.84 -11.83 -2.86
C GLY A 135 -3.15 -11.50 -2.14
N TYR A 136 -4.10 -10.82 -2.80
CA TYR A 136 -5.39 -10.49 -2.22
C TYR A 136 -6.38 -11.65 -2.37
N LYS A 137 -7.23 -11.83 -1.36
CA LYS A 137 -8.29 -12.83 -1.29
C LYS A 137 -9.65 -12.19 -1.49
N PRO A 138 -10.63 -12.89 -2.08
CA PRO A 138 -11.97 -12.37 -2.23
C PRO A 138 -12.63 -12.13 -0.87
N SER A 139 -13.31 -10.99 -0.71
CA SER A 139 -14.23 -10.78 0.39
C SER A 139 -15.45 -11.71 0.27
N LYS A 140 -16.19 -11.96 1.37
CA LYS A 140 -17.41 -12.79 1.34
C LYS A 140 -18.40 -12.36 0.25
N CYS A 141 -18.65 -11.05 0.13
CA CYS A 141 -19.54 -10.50 -0.89
C CYS A 141 -19.00 -10.70 -2.32
N THR A 142 -17.68 -10.56 -2.50
CA THR A 142 -17.03 -10.80 -3.80
C THR A 142 -17.10 -12.28 -4.18
N GLN A 143 -16.86 -13.16 -3.22
CA GLN A 143 -16.86 -14.61 -3.43
C GLN A 143 -18.24 -15.11 -3.88
N GLU A 144 -19.32 -14.58 -3.30
CA GLU A 144 -20.68 -14.89 -3.73
C GLU A 144 -20.96 -14.41 -5.17
N LYS A 145 -20.49 -13.21 -5.52
CA LYS A 145 -20.65 -12.66 -6.88
C LYS A 145 -19.81 -13.37 -7.96
N LEU A 146 -18.71 -14.03 -7.59
CA LEU A 146 -17.87 -14.75 -8.55
C LEU A 146 -18.36 -16.17 -8.85
N GLN A 147 -19.31 -16.69 -8.06
CA GLN A 147 -19.86 -18.05 -8.22
C GLN A 147 -21.19 -18.09 -8.99
N HIS A 148 -21.68 -16.94 -9.44
CA HIS A 148 -22.92 -16.76 -10.20
C HIS A 148 -22.63 -16.15 -11.57
#